data_AF-Q4SVP2-F1
#
_entry.id   AF-Q4SVP2-F1
#
_cell.length_a   1.000
_cell.length_b   1.000
_cell.length_c   1.000
_cell.angle_alpha   90.00
_cell.angle_beta   90.00
_cell.angle_gamma   90.00
#
_symmetry.space_group_name_H-M   'P 1'
#
loop_
_entity.id
_entity.type
_entity.pdbx_description
1 polymer ?
#
loop_
_entity_poly.entity_id
_entity_poly.type
_entity_poly.pdbx_seq_one_letter_code
_entity_poly.pdbx_strand_id
1 'polypeptide(L)'
;YLREYWNDPELDRKEQFLRDYILNKGYIDEDDERIPTYDEVVCDDMEDSEEEGETFLEQQEDFERSYNFRFEEPGFEKIKTYPRDIATSVRTKGDNRKRKREEVKKRKQKEKDQKREQLKQLKNLKCKEITEKLKKLQELTGNYEFSFSEVDLEGEFDPQKHDQLMQKFFGDNYYGKEDAEKPQFDEDFEEHWNWDVWKREDQEEYNKQDIDTTGPHCEDEDFVMDADYNPNLLTTSKKKRKKKEKIMKKWDLPRSSEKRKKSHFAEVITRNKPVFNPNEKSFEQYLDEYYKMDYEDIIDDIPCRFRYRQVIANDFGLTTDEV
;
A
#
# COMPACT_ATOMS: atom_id res chain seq x y z
N TYR A 1 12.42 38.87 -52.85
CA TYR A 1 11.78 37.93 -51.92
C TYR A 1 12.61 37.66 -50.66
N LEU A 2 13.57 36.73 -50.60
CA LEU A 2 14.27 36.45 -49.32
C LEU A 2 15.12 37.63 -48.79
N ARG A 3 15.81 38.35 -49.69
CA ARG A 3 16.60 39.54 -49.34
C ARG A 3 15.75 40.74 -48.91
N GLU A 4 14.51 40.84 -49.38
CA GLU A 4 13.60 41.91 -48.96
C GLU A 4 12.99 41.55 -47.60
N TYR A 5 12.54 40.31 -47.43
CA TYR A 5 12.00 39.79 -46.18
C TYR A 5 12.97 39.89 -45.00
N TRP A 6 14.27 39.64 -45.20
CA TRP A 6 15.28 39.74 -44.14
C TRP A 6 15.73 41.18 -43.82
N ASN A 7 15.38 42.14 -44.67
CA ASN A 7 15.70 43.56 -44.46
C ASN A 7 14.54 44.34 -43.82
N ASP A 8 13.38 43.71 -43.62
CA ASP A 8 12.25 44.31 -42.93
C ASP A 8 12.51 44.37 -41.41
N PRO A 9 12.28 45.52 -40.75
CA PRO A 9 12.58 45.72 -39.32
C PRO A 9 11.60 45.03 -38.35
N GLU A 10 10.51 44.42 -38.85
CA GLU A 10 9.47 43.74 -38.06
C GLU A 10 9.58 42.20 -38.10
N LEU A 11 10.79 41.65 -38.06
CA LEU A 11 10.99 40.19 -37.99
C LEU A 11 10.83 39.65 -36.57
N ASP A 12 10.27 38.44 -36.43
CA ASP A 12 10.19 37.72 -35.16
C ASP A 12 11.60 37.44 -34.61
N ARG A 13 11.75 37.40 -33.28
CA ARG A 13 13.06 37.21 -32.60
C ARG A 13 13.76 35.94 -33.04
N LYS A 14 12.99 34.90 -33.39
CA LYS A 14 13.50 33.63 -33.91
C LYS A 14 14.06 33.76 -35.33
N GLU A 15 13.47 34.61 -36.17
CA GLU A 15 13.90 34.82 -37.54
C GLU A 15 15.11 35.76 -37.62
N GLN A 16 15.19 36.74 -36.71
CA GLN A 16 16.40 37.54 -36.51
C GLN A 16 17.58 36.67 -36.09
N PHE A 17 17.37 35.78 -35.11
CA PHE A 17 18.38 34.81 -34.71
C PHE A 17 18.80 33.90 -35.87
N LEU A 18 17.84 33.41 -36.67
CA LEU A 18 18.15 32.55 -37.82
C LEU A 18 18.92 33.28 -38.92
N ARG A 19 18.58 34.55 -39.18
CA ARG A 19 19.32 35.43 -40.10
C ARG A 19 20.77 35.58 -39.63
N ASP A 20 20.96 35.95 -38.37
CA ASP A 20 22.30 36.18 -37.81
C ASP A 20 23.10 34.88 -37.72
N TYR A 21 22.47 33.77 -37.38
CA TYR A 21 23.09 32.44 -37.32
C TYR A 21 23.59 31.96 -38.69
N ILE A 22 22.80 32.17 -39.75
CA ILE A 22 23.19 31.80 -41.12
C ILE A 22 24.24 32.77 -41.68
N LEU A 23 24.11 34.08 -41.41
CA LEU A 23 25.06 35.10 -41.88
C LEU A 23 26.42 34.97 -41.19
N ASN A 24 26.44 34.73 -39.89
CA ASN A 24 27.66 34.52 -39.10
C ASN A 24 28.21 33.10 -39.25
N LYS A 25 27.58 32.24 -40.08
CA LYS A 25 27.96 30.85 -40.28
C LYS A 25 28.11 30.08 -38.96
N GLY A 26 27.23 30.31 -37.99
CA GLY A 26 27.30 29.65 -36.68
C GLY A 26 27.06 28.12 -36.71
N TYR A 27 26.84 27.55 -37.90
CA TYR A 27 26.83 26.11 -38.16
C TYR A 27 28.20 25.56 -38.57
N ILE A 28 29.21 26.41 -38.70
CA ILE A 28 30.61 26.04 -38.86
C ILE A 28 31.25 26.30 -37.49
N ASP A 29 31.54 25.21 -36.78
CA ASP A 29 32.33 25.26 -35.56
C ASP A 29 33.80 25.47 -35.99
N GLU A 30 34.25 26.74 -36.06
CA GLU A 30 35.63 27.08 -36.47
C GLU A 30 36.69 26.49 -35.51
N ASP A 31 36.28 26.02 -34.34
CA ASP A 31 37.14 25.46 -33.29
C ASP A 31 37.30 23.93 -33.35
N ASP A 32 36.45 23.20 -34.09
CA ASP A 32 36.51 21.72 -34.11
C ASP A 32 37.64 21.16 -35.00
N GLU A 33 38.15 21.97 -35.94
CA GLU A 33 39.28 21.59 -36.81
C GLU A 33 40.63 22.07 -36.27
N ARG A 34 40.66 22.94 -35.25
CA ARG A 34 41.89 23.46 -34.66
C ARG A 34 42.30 22.62 -33.46
N ILE A 35 43.19 21.64 -33.70
CA ILE A 35 43.83 20.88 -32.63
C ILE A 35 44.81 21.83 -31.92
N PRO A 36 44.61 22.20 -30.64
CA PRO A 36 45.54 23.05 -29.91
C PRO A 36 46.94 22.43 -29.89
N THR A 37 47.95 23.24 -30.15
CA THR A 37 49.34 22.76 -30.16
C THR A 37 49.81 22.60 -28.71
N TYR A 38 50.69 21.62 -28.43
CA TYR A 38 51.20 21.39 -27.07
C TYR A 38 51.72 22.68 -26.40
N ASP A 39 52.41 23.55 -27.15
CA ASP A 39 52.87 24.84 -26.64
C ASP A 39 51.73 25.79 -26.24
N GLU A 40 50.56 25.79 -26.90
CA GLU A 40 49.40 26.60 -26.48
C GLU A 40 48.74 26.09 -25.19
N VAL A 41 48.83 24.78 -24.94
CA VAL A 41 48.26 24.15 -23.74
C VAL A 41 49.22 24.24 -22.54
N VAL A 42 50.52 24.32 -22.83
CA VAL A 42 51.62 24.32 -21.85
C VAL A 42 52.30 25.69 -21.79
N CYS A 43 51.79 26.72 -22.46
CA CYS A 43 52.28 28.08 -22.40
C CYS A 43 52.20 28.61 -20.95
N ASP A 44 53.26 28.37 -20.19
CA ASP A 44 53.67 29.11 -18.99
C ASP A 44 53.98 30.59 -19.32
N ASP A 45 54.01 30.94 -20.60
CA ASP A 45 54.19 32.30 -21.12
C ASP A 45 52.85 32.97 -21.49
N MET A 46 51.74 32.66 -20.80
CA MET A 46 50.68 33.66 -20.72
C MET A 46 51.34 34.89 -20.10
N GLU A 47 51.38 35.98 -20.84
CA GLU A 47 51.76 37.29 -20.34
C GLU A 47 50.86 37.53 -19.13
N ASP A 48 51.38 37.27 -17.92
CA ASP A 48 50.82 37.68 -16.65
C ASP A 48 50.62 39.18 -16.80
N SER A 49 49.46 39.58 -17.31
CA SER A 49 48.95 40.91 -17.08
C SER A 49 49.07 41.05 -15.57
N GLU A 50 49.93 41.96 -15.08
CA GLU A 50 50.33 42.04 -13.67
C GLU A 50 49.10 41.99 -12.73
N GLU A 51 47.94 42.43 -13.23
CA GLU A 51 46.63 42.35 -12.57
C GLU A 51 46.06 40.93 -12.40
N GLU A 52 46.18 40.02 -13.37
CA GLU A 52 45.69 38.64 -13.26
C GLU A 52 46.58 37.78 -12.34
N GLY A 53 47.91 37.98 -12.38
CA GLY A 53 48.86 37.27 -11.52
C GLY A 53 48.70 37.60 -10.03
N GLU A 54 48.44 38.87 -9.70
CA GLU A 54 48.14 39.31 -8.33
C GLU A 54 46.82 38.70 -7.82
N THR A 55 45.77 38.63 -8.65
CA THR A 55 44.51 37.97 -8.25
C THR A 55 44.65 36.47 -8.04
N PHE A 56 45.57 35.81 -8.74
CA PHE A 56 45.87 34.40 -8.54
C PHE A 56 46.61 34.17 -7.22
N LEU A 57 47.60 35.01 -6.89
CA LEU A 57 48.28 35.01 -5.61
C LEU A 57 47.31 35.26 -4.45
N GLU A 58 46.41 36.23 -4.57
CA GLU A 58 45.40 36.55 -3.55
C GLU A 58 44.38 35.41 -3.39
N GLN A 59 43.97 34.76 -4.48
CA GLN A 59 43.14 33.54 -4.44
C GLN A 59 43.86 32.36 -3.79
N GLN A 60 45.17 32.22 -4.01
CA GLN A 60 45.98 31.19 -3.38
C GLN A 60 46.13 31.46 -1.88
N GLU A 61 46.39 32.70 -1.46
CA GLU A 61 46.40 33.11 -0.06
C GLU A 61 45.03 32.91 0.61
N ASP A 62 43.94 33.24 -0.08
CA ASP A 62 42.57 32.97 0.36
C ASP A 62 42.31 31.47 0.52
N PHE A 63 42.80 30.64 -0.41
CA PHE A 63 42.68 29.20 -0.33
C PHE A 63 43.48 28.63 0.84
N GLU A 64 44.73 29.04 1.01
CA GLU A 64 45.57 28.66 2.14
C GLU A 64 44.97 29.11 3.47
N ARG A 65 44.43 30.34 3.55
CA ARG A 65 43.70 30.83 4.71
C ARG A 65 42.48 29.97 4.98
N SER A 66 41.62 29.75 3.99
CA SER A 66 40.42 28.93 4.14
C SER A 66 40.75 27.49 4.57
N TYR A 67 41.88 26.94 4.11
CA TYR A 67 42.33 25.57 4.42
C TYR A 67 42.97 25.46 5.81
N ASN A 68 43.77 26.44 6.22
CA ASN A 68 44.41 26.49 7.54
C ASN A 68 43.37 26.78 8.64
N PHE A 69 42.39 27.64 8.35
CA PHE A 69 41.36 28.07 9.30
C PHE A 69 40.03 27.32 9.15
N ARG A 70 39.98 26.17 8.47
CA ARG A 70 38.75 25.36 8.27
C ARG A 70 37.96 25.08 9.55
N PHE A 71 38.65 25.02 10.68
CA PHE A 71 38.08 24.73 12.00
C PHE A 71 37.85 25.98 12.86
N GLU A 72 38.42 27.12 12.46
CA GLU A 72 38.34 28.40 13.19
C GLU A 72 37.35 29.38 12.53
N GLU A 73 36.91 29.12 11.30
CA GLU A 73 35.91 29.95 10.62
C GLU A 73 34.54 29.90 11.33
N PRO A 74 33.93 31.07 11.60
CA PRO A 74 32.62 31.14 12.23
C PRO A 74 31.54 30.60 11.29
N GLY A 75 31.06 29.39 11.55
CA GLY A 75 30.05 28.74 10.71
C GLY A 75 30.06 27.22 10.74
N PHE A 76 31.12 26.59 11.26
CA PHE A 76 31.24 25.13 11.38
C PHE A 76 30.08 24.48 12.18
N GLU A 77 29.52 25.19 13.15
CA GLU A 77 28.38 24.71 13.96
C GLU A 77 27.09 24.53 13.13
N LYS A 78 26.98 25.19 11.97
CA LYS A 78 25.80 25.11 11.09
C LYS A 78 26.12 24.30 9.83
N ILE A 79 25.65 23.05 9.82
CA ILE A 79 25.74 22.18 8.64
C ILE A 79 24.90 22.80 7.51
N LYS A 80 25.56 23.24 6.44
CA LYS A 80 24.89 23.66 5.20
C LYS A 80 24.22 22.45 4.57
N THR A 81 22.89 22.40 4.59
CA THR A 81 22.12 21.36 3.89
C THR A 81 21.39 21.98 2.71
N TYR A 82 21.45 21.31 1.57
CA TYR A 82 20.71 21.68 0.38
C TYR A 82 19.49 20.76 0.21
N PRO A 83 18.34 21.27 -0.25
CA PRO A 83 17.17 20.45 -0.49
C PRO A 83 17.44 19.45 -1.61
N ARG A 84 17.04 18.19 -1.39
CA ARG A 84 17.16 17.12 -2.40
C ARG A 84 16.32 17.39 -3.66
N ASP A 85 15.22 18.11 -3.49
CA ASP A 85 14.31 18.48 -4.57
C ASP A 85 14.37 19.99 -4.80
N ILE A 86 15.00 20.37 -5.91
CA ILE A 86 15.18 21.77 -6.31
C ILE A 86 14.00 22.16 -7.21
N ALA A 87 13.15 23.07 -6.73
CA ALA A 87 11.96 23.54 -7.45
C ALA A 87 12.30 24.23 -8.79
N THR A 88 13.51 24.78 -8.92
CA THR A 88 13.98 25.45 -10.15
C THR A 88 14.66 24.52 -11.16
N SER A 89 14.78 23.21 -10.86
CA SER A 89 15.39 22.28 -11.81
C SER A 89 14.52 22.09 -13.06
N VAL A 90 15.13 22.26 -14.23
CA VAL A 90 14.48 22.06 -15.56
C VAL A 90 14.29 20.56 -15.87
N ARG A 91 14.87 19.67 -15.06
CA ARG A 91 14.76 18.22 -15.25
C ARG A 91 13.37 17.70 -14.87
N THR A 92 12.66 17.15 -15.83
CA THR A 92 11.40 16.45 -15.59
C THR A 92 11.65 15.13 -14.86
N LYS A 93 10.95 14.90 -13.74
CA LYS A 93 10.96 13.60 -13.05
C LYS A 93 10.02 12.62 -13.75
N GLY A 94 10.41 11.35 -13.83
CA GLY A 94 9.60 10.31 -14.43
C GLY A 94 8.40 9.90 -13.57
N ASP A 95 7.20 10.26 -13.98
CA ASP A 95 5.95 10.01 -13.23
C ASP A 95 5.22 8.70 -13.60
N ASN A 96 5.76 7.88 -14.50
CA ASN A 96 5.06 6.69 -15.01
C ASN A 96 4.61 5.72 -13.89
N ARG A 97 5.48 5.45 -12.89
CA ARG A 97 5.12 4.59 -11.76
C ARG A 97 4.08 5.23 -10.84
N LYS A 98 4.13 6.55 -10.68
CA LYS A 98 3.16 7.33 -9.90
C LYS A 98 1.79 7.30 -10.55
N ARG A 99 1.72 7.52 -11.87
CA ARG A 99 0.48 7.40 -12.68
C ARG A 99 -0.13 6.01 -12.58
N LYS A 100 0.67 4.94 -12.72
CA LYS A 100 0.19 3.55 -12.53
C LYS A 100 -0.39 3.31 -11.13
N ARG A 101 0.26 3.82 -10.07
CA ARG A 101 -0.27 3.73 -8.69
C ARG A 101 -1.58 4.50 -8.51
N GLU A 102 -1.69 5.69 -9.10
CA GLU A 102 -2.91 6.49 -9.09
C GLU A 102 -4.06 5.79 -9.82
N GLU A 103 -3.78 5.14 -10.95
CA GLU A 103 -4.76 4.35 -11.69
C GLU A 103 -5.28 3.16 -10.87
N VAL A 104 -4.39 2.40 -10.22
CA VAL A 104 -4.78 1.31 -9.31
C VAL A 104 -5.58 1.86 -8.12
N LYS A 105 -5.21 3.01 -7.56
CA LYS A 105 -5.95 3.65 -6.47
C LYS A 105 -7.35 4.06 -6.92
N LYS A 106 -7.48 4.65 -8.12
CA LYS A 106 -8.77 5.00 -8.74
C LYS A 106 -9.64 3.77 -8.99
N ARG A 107 -9.05 2.66 -9.47
CA ARG A 107 -9.76 1.38 -9.64
C ARG A 107 -10.33 0.87 -8.31
N LYS A 108 -9.51 0.87 -7.25
CA LYS A 108 -9.93 0.47 -5.90
C LYS A 108 -10.99 1.41 -5.30
N GLN A 109 -10.91 2.71 -5.56
CA GLN A 109 -11.91 3.68 -5.11
C GLN A 109 -13.26 3.45 -5.78
N LYS A 110 -13.29 3.27 -7.10
CA LYS A 110 -14.53 2.95 -7.85
C LYS A 110 -15.20 1.67 -7.33
N GLU A 111 -14.43 0.62 -7.04
CA GLU A 111 -14.97 -0.62 -6.46
C GLU A 111 -15.56 -0.39 -5.05
N LYS A 112 -14.90 0.43 -4.22
CA LYS A 112 -15.43 0.80 -2.90
C LYS A 112 -16.71 1.63 -3.01
N ASP A 113 -16.78 2.55 -3.96
CA ASP A 113 -17.96 3.38 -4.18
C ASP A 113 -19.14 2.54 -4.66
N GLN A 114 -18.93 1.59 -5.58
CA GLN A 114 -19.96 0.62 -5.99
C GLN A 114 -20.45 -0.24 -4.80
N LYS A 115 -19.54 -0.74 -3.96
CA LYS A 115 -19.90 -1.47 -2.74
C LYS A 115 -20.70 -0.59 -1.77
N ARG A 116 -20.35 0.69 -1.64
CA ARG A 116 -21.07 1.65 -0.80
C ARG A 116 -22.48 1.94 -1.36
N GLU A 117 -22.62 2.07 -2.67
CA GLU A 117 -23.92 2.23 -3.33
C GLU A 117 -24.83 1.01 -3.11
N GLN A 118 -24.28 -0.20 -3.27
CA GLN A 118 -24.99 -1.45 -2.96
C GLN A 118 -25.44 -1.50 -1.48
N LEU A 119 -24.54 -1.14 -0.55
CA LEU A 119 -24.89 -1.05 0.86
C LEU A 119 -25.97 0.00 1.13
N LYS A 120 -25.95 1.14 0.44
CA LYS A 120 -26.99 2.17 0.56
C LYS A 120 -28.34 1.65 0.05
N GLN A 121 -28.36 0.92 -1.05
CA GLN A 121 -29.59 0.28 -1.56
C GLN A 121 -30.13 -0.75 -0.57
N LEU A 122 -29.27 -1.62 -0.03
CA LEU A 122 -29.66 -2.60 1.00
C LEU A 122 -30.17 -1.93 2.28
N LYS A 123 -29.52 -0.84 2.72
CA LYS A 123 -30.00 -0.04 3.85
C LYS A 123 -31.37 0.55 3.57
N ASN A 124 -31.60 1.12 2.38
CA ASN A 124 -32.91 1.65 2.01
C ASN A 124 -34.00 0.57 1.98
N LEU A 125 -33.68 -0.63 1.48
CA LEU A 125 -34.61 -1.77 1.53
C LEU A 125 -34.91 -2.18 2.98
N LYS A 126 -33.88 -2.23 3.85
CA LYS A 126 -34.05 -2.54 5.27
C LYS A 126 -34.85 -1.47 6.01
N CYS A 127 -34.64 -0.19 5.73
CA CYS A 127 -35.46 0.89 6.28
C CYS A 127 -36.93 0.76 5.84
N LYS A 128 -37.19 0.37 4.58
CA LYS A 128 -38.56 0.07 4.12
C LYS A 128 -39.17 -1.14 4.83
N GLU A 129 -38.43 -2.23 4.98
CA GLU A 129 -38.90 -3.40 5.74
C GLU A 129 -39.19 -3.04 7.20
N ILE A 130 -38.35 -2.21 7.83
CA ILE A 130 -38.54 -1.75 9.21
C ILE A 130 -39.78 -0.86 9.31
N THR A 131 -39.97 0.10 8.40
CA THR A 131 -41.16 0.96 8.41
C THR A 131 -42.44 0.16 8.16
N GLU A 132 -42.41 -0.85 7.29
CA GLU A 132 -43.54 -1.79 7.11
C GLU A 132 -43.82 -2.62 8.37
N LYS A 133 -42.79 -3.11 9.06
CA LYS A 133 -42.95 -3.82 10.33
C LYS A 133 -43.49 -2.90 11.43
N LEU A 134 -43.01 -1.66 11.50
CA LEU A 134 -43.53 -0.65 12.43
C LEU A 134 -45.00 -0.33 12.14
N LYS A 135 -45.41 -0.23 10.87
CA LYS A 135 -46.82 -0.07 10.48
C LYS A 135 -47.67 -1.26 10.91
N LYS A 136 -47.19 -2.49 10.70
CA LYS A 136 -47.88 -3.71 11.17
C LYS A 136 -48.01 -3.73 12.70
N LEU A 137 -46.97 -3.33 13.42
CA LEU A 137 -47.03 -3.20 14.88
C LEU A 137 -47.97 -2.07 15.30
N GLN A 138 -48.01 -0.95 14.60
CA GLN A 138 -48.95 0.14 14.85
C GLN A 138 -50.41 -0.33 14.68
N GLU A 139 -50.68 -1.10 13.63
CA GLU A 139 -52.00 -1.68 13.36
C GLU A 139 -52.42 -2.70 14.44
N LEU A 140 -51.49 -3.53 14.93
CA LEU A 140 -51.76 -4.54 15.95
C LEU A 140 -51.83 -3.98 17.38
N THR A 141 -51.00 -2.99 17.69
CA THR A 141 -50.91 -2.41 19.04
C THR A 141 -52.01 -1.40 19.32
N GLY A 142 -52.67 -0.85 18.28
CA GLY A 142 -53.77 0.10 18.43
C GLY A 142 -53.41 1.42 19.11
N ASN A 143 -52.14 1.62 19.45
CA ASN A 143 -51.62 2.84 20.07
C ASN A 143 -51.10 3.77 18.97
N TYR A 144 -51.82 4.87 18.72
CA TYR A 144 -51.45 5.91 17.76
C TYR A 144 -50.24 6.78 18.21
N GLU A 145 -49.76 6.58 19.45
CA GLU A 145 -48.66 7.34 20.05
C GLU A 145 -47.32 6.59 20.01
N PHE A 146 -46.98 5.88 18.94
CA PHE A 146 -45.58 5.54 18.69
C PHE A 146 -44.92 6.67 17.90
N SER A 147 -44.70 7.81 18.57
CA SER A 147 -44.13 9.02 17.96
C SER A 147 -42.61 8.94 17.81
N PHE A 148 -42.09 7.82 17.29
CA PHE A 148 -40.76 7.84 16.70
C PHE A 148 -40.86 8.63 15.41
N SER A 149 -40.49 9.91 15.45
CA SER A 149 -40.40 10.71 14.23
C SER A 149 -39.38 10.07 13.28
N GLU A 150 -39.64 10.07 11.97
CA GLU A 150 -38.70 9.63 10.92
C GLU A 150 -37.28 10.23 11.12
N VAL A 151 -37.23 11.42 11.71
CA VAL A 151 -36.02 12.17 12.10
C VAL A 151 -35.15 11.43 13.13
N ASP A 152 -35.75 10.63 14.01
CA ASP A 152 -35.04 9.91 15.09
C ASP A 152 -34.50 8.55 14.61
N LEU A 153 -35.08 8.01 13.53
CA LEU A 153 -34.61 6.78 12.87
C LEU A 153 -33.45 7.04 11.89
N GLU A 154 -33.41 8.22 11.26
CA GLU A 154 -32.36 8.60 10.32
C GLU A 154 -31.24 9.48 10.93
N GLY A 155 -31.45 9.99 12.15
CA GLY A 155 -30.50 10.84 12.86
C GLY A 155 -29.27 10.10 13.42
N GLU A 156 -28.20 10.84 13.71
CA GLU A 156 -27.05 10.32 14.45
C GLU A 156 -27.48 9.98 15.89
N PHE A 157 -27.25 8.74 16.32
CA PHE A 157 -27.68 8.24 17.62
C PHE A 157 -26.96 8.99 18.76
N ASP A 158 -27.69 9.90 19.42
CA ASP A 158 -27.24 10.62 20.60
C ASP A 158 -27.74 9.91 21.88
N PRO A 159 -26.84 9.35 22.72
CA PRO A 159 -27.24 8.60 23.92
C PRO A 159 -28.14 9.39 24.87
N GLN A 160 -27.89 10.69 25.04
CA GLN A 160 -28.68 11.51 25.96
C GLN A 160 -30.10 11.80 25.46
N LYS A 161 -30.30 12.01 24.14
CA LYS A 161 -31.64 12.20 23.56
C LYS A 161 -32.41 10.89 23.60
N HIS A 162 -31.74 9.79 23.28
CA HIS A 162 -32.31 8.46 23.37
C HIS A 162 -32.75 8.10 24.79
N ASP A 163 -31.91 8.36 25.80
CA ASP A 163 -32.25 8.10 27.21
C ASP A 163 -33.43 8.95 27.68
N GLN A 164 -33.51 10.23 27.25
CA GLN A 164 -34.65 11.09 27.54
C GLN A 164 -35.95 10.60 26.88
N LEU A 165 -35.88 10.07 25.66
CA LEU A 165 -37.04 9.47 24.99
C LEU A 165 -37.46 8.18 25.68
N MET A 166 -36.51 7.31 26.01
CA MET A 166 -36.76 6.05 26.72
C MET A 166 -37.41 6.31 28.08
N GLN A 167 -36.99 7.34 28.81
CA GLN A 167 -37.60 7.71 30.09
C GLN A 167 -39.02 8.28 29.94
N LYS A 168 -39.34 8.93 28.82
CA LYS A 168 -40.70 9.43 28.53
C LYS A 168 -41.67 8.31 28.18
N PHE A 169 -41.23 7.33 27.39
CA PHE A 169 -42.07 6.21 26.95
C PHE A 169 -42.16 5.10 28.00
N PHE A 170 -41.04 4.78 28.65
CA PHE A 170 -40.90 3.71 29.65
C PHE A 170 -40.62 4.29 31.04
N GLY A 171 -41.39 5.30 31.43
CA GLY A 171 -41.32 5.89 32.76
C GLY A 171 -42.30 5.25 33.75
N ASP A 172 -42.54 5.95 34.86
CA ASP A 172 -43.41 5.50 35.95
C ASP A 172 -44.86 5.22 35.51
N ASN A 173 -45.33 5.81 34.41
CA ASN A 173 -46.66 5.55 33.86
C ASN A 173 -46.78 4.21 33.14
N TYR A 174 -45.67 3.66 32.62
CA TYR A 174 -45.62 2.34 31.98
C TYR A 174 -45.46 1.26 33.06
N TYR A 175 -44.47 1.41 33.94
CA TYR A 175 -44.19 0.44 35.01
C TYR A 175 -45.18 0.51 36.19
N GLY A 176 -45.95 1.60 36.33
CA GLY A 176 -46.96 1.79 37.38
C GLY A 176 -48.33 1.18 37.08
N LYS A 177 -48.55 0.65 35.87
CA LYS A 177 -49.70 -0.20 35.58
C LYS A 177 -49.34 -1.63 36.00
N GLU A 178 -50.07 -2.20 36.95
CA GLU A 178 -49.97 -3.63 37.27
C GLU A 178 -50.42 -4.45 36.05
N ASP A 179 -49.47 -4.91 35.23
CA ASP A 179 -49.73 -5.88 34.18
C ASP A 179 -50.15 -7.22 34.82
N ALA A 180 -51.46 -7.49 34.83
CA ALA A 180 -52.06 -8.58 35.59
C ALA A 180 -51.84 -9.99 35.00
N GLU A 181 -51.32 -10.16 33.79
CA GLU A 181 -51.09 -11.49 33.21
C GLU A 181 -49.79 -11.55 32.38
N LYS A 182 -48.86 -12.42 32.79
CA LYS A 182 -47.67 -12.73 32.01
C LYS A 182 -48.11 -13.47 30.73
N PRO A 183 -47.69 -13.04 29.52
CA PRO A 183 -47.97 -13.79 28.31
C PRO A 183 -47.29 -15.17 28.39
N GLN A 184 -48.06 -16.25 28.21
CA GLN A 184 -47.51 -17.59 28.02
C GLN A 184 -46.96 -17.66 26.58
N PHE A 185 -45.64 -17.79 26.43
CA PHE A 185 -45.04 -18.17 25.16
C PHE A 185 -45.18 -19.68 25.00
N ASP A 186 -45.74 -20.13 23.88
CA ASP A 186 -45.77 -21.54 23.51
C ASP A 186 -44.32 -22.08 23.46
N GLU A 187 -44.04 -23.17 24.18
CA GLU A 187 -42.71 -23.79 24.37
C GLU A 187 -42.07 -24.33 23.07
N ASP A 188 -42.71 -24.17 21.91
CA ASP A 188 -42.24 -24.66 20.61
C ASP A 188 -41.22 -23.72 19.92
N PHE A 189 -40.90 -22.56 20.51
CA PHE A 189 -39.86 -21.65 19.99
C PHE A 189 -38.48 -21.84 20.65
N GLU A 190 -38.25 -22.99 21.27
CA GLU A 190 -36.94 -23.42 21.76
C GLU A 190 -36.10 -24.02 20.61
N GLU A 191 -35.93 -23.25 19.52
CA GLU A 191 -34.92 -23.57 18.50
C GLU A 191 -33.57 -23.55 19.20
N HIS A 192 -33.03 -24.74 19.46
CA HIS A 192 -31.81 -24.97 20.24
C HIS A 192 -30.68 -24.11 19.68
N TRP A 193 -30.40 -22.98 20.34
CA TRP A 193 -29.15 -22.26 20.14
C TRP A 193 -28.02 -23.20 20.56
N ASN A 194 -27.44 -23.92 19.61
CA ASN A 194 -26.46 -24.96 19.90
C ASN A 194 -25.08 -24.31 20.05
N TRP A 195 -24.79 -23.81 21.26
CA TRP A 195 -23.48 -23.23 21.63
C TRP A 195 -22.32 -24.23 21.42
N ASP A 196 -22.61 -25.53 21.37
CA ASP A 196 -21.64 -26.63 21.30
C ASP A 196 -21.15 -26.99 19.88
N VAL A 197 -21.68 -26.36 18.82
CA VAL A 197 -21.12 -26.50 17.44
C VAL A 197 -19.85 -25.66 17.27
N TRP A 198 -19.49 -24.81 18.24
CA TRP A 198 -18.25 -24.04 18.24
C TRP A 198 -17.05 -24.89 18.68
N LYS A 199 -16.71 -25.91 17.89
CA LYS A 199 -15.51 -26.73 18.06
C LYS A 199 -14.25 -25.90 17.73
N ARG A 200 -13.52 -25.54 18.78
CA ARG A 200 -12.10 -25.19 18.74
C ARG A 200 -11.31 -26.49 18.53
N GLU A 201 -11.06 -26.83 17.27
CA GLU A 201 -10.21 -27.95 16.88
C GLU A 201 -8.79 -27.41 16.66
N ASP A 202 -8.03 -27.32 17.76
CA ASP A 202 -6.57 -27.14 17.76
C ASP A 202 -6.03 -27.85 19.01
N GLN A 203 -6.03 -29.18 18.98
CA GLN A 203 -5.34 -29.98 19.98
C GLN A 203 -4.73 -31.22 19.32
N GLU A 204 -3.72 -31.00 18.47
CA GLU A 204 -2.82 -32.05 18.01
C GLU A 204 -1.36 -31.56 18.18
N GLU A 205 -0.82 -31.88 19.35
CA GLU A 205 0.49 -32.51 19.57
C GLU A 205 1.56 -32.29 18.49
N TYR A 206 2.43 -31.29 18.70
CA TYR A 206 3.71 -31.19 18.00
C TYR A 206 4.83 -31.76 18.88
N ASN A 207 5.42 -32.87 18.40
CA ASN A 207 6.65 -33.45 18.91
C ASN A 207 7.77 -32.40 18.95
N LYS A 208 8.39 -32.24 20.13
CA LYS A 208 9.68 -31.57 20.28
C LYS A 208 10.78 -32.44 19.66
N GLN A 209 11.43 -31.94 18.63
CA GLN A 209 12.79 -32.35 18.30
C GLN A 209 13.63 -31.07 18.13
N ASP A 210 14.60 -30.95 19.02
CA ASP A 210 15.50 -29.83 19.21
C ASP A 210 16.42 -29.65 17.99
N ILE A 211 16.37 -28.46 17.37
CA ILE A 211 17.44 -27.94 16.51
C ILE A 211 17.69 -26.50 16.97
N ASP A 212 18.83 -26.29 17.65
CA ASP A 212 19.35 -24.99 18.03
C ASP A 212 19.76 -24.21 16.76
N THR A 213 18.88 -23.32 16.29
CA THR A 213 19.22 -22.25 15.33
C THR A 213 19.23 -20.92 16.07
N THR A 214 20.41 -20.49 16.52
CA THR A 214 20.63 -19.26 17.29
C THR A 214 20.55 -17.99 16.42
N GLY A 215 19.38 -17.69 15.87
CA GLY A 215 19.09 -16.42 15.19
C GLY A 215 17.68 -15.95 15.53
N PRO A 216 17.44 -14.62 15.64
CA PRO A 216 16.13 -14.12 16.02
C PRO A 216 15.08 -14.55 14.98
N HIS A 217 14.13 -15.35 15.42
CA HIS A 217 13.06 -15.90 14.59
C HIS A 217 11.89 -14.92 14.53
N CYS A 218 11.07 -14.98 13.48
CA CYS A 218 9.91 -14.10 13.33
C CYS A 218 8.82 -14.26 14.40
N GLU A 219 8.99 -15.21 15.31
CA GLU A 219 8.11 -15.50 16.44
C GLU A 219 8.66 -14.93 17.77
N ASP A 220 9.86 -14.35 17.78
CA ASP A 220 10.48 -13.81 18.99
C ASP A 220 9.79 -12.52 19.44
N GLU A 221 9.55 -12.39 20.75
CA GLU A 221 8.84 -11.25 21.35
C GLU A 221 9.55 -9.91 21.14
N ASP A 222 10.85 -9.93 20.86
CA ASP A 222 11.69 -8.76 20.59
C ASP A 222 11.91 -8.51 19.08
N PHE A 223 11.36 -9.35 18.19
CA PHE A 223 11.47 -9.19 16.74
C PHE A 223 10.41 -8.21 16.21
N VAL A 224 10.83 -6.97 15.96
CA VAL A 224 9.95 -5.93 15.41
C VAL A 224 10.10 -5.87 13.89
N MET A 225 9.04 -6.29 13.17
CA MET A 225 8.95 -6.27 11.69
C MET A 225 8.67 -4.88 11.09
N ASP A 226 8.47 -3.87 11.92
CA ASP A 226 8.17 -2.51 11.46
C ASP A 226 9.44 -1.81 11.00
N ALA A 227 9.40 -1.23 9.79
CA ALA A 227 10.49 -0.43 9.22
C ALA A 227 10.82 0.85 10.04
N ASP A 228 10.01 1.16 11.06
CA ASP A 228 10.11 2.34 11.92
C ASP A 228 10.71 2.03 13.31
N TYR A 229 11.31 0.84 13.50
CA TYR A 229 11.92 0.44 14.77
C TYR A 229 13.11 1.33 15.15
N ASN A 230 12.92 2.20 16.14
CA ASN A 230 13.95 3.07 16.70
C ASN A 230 14.48 2.49 18.03
N PRO A 231 15.72 1.98 18.10
CA PRO A 231 16.27 1.34 19.30
C PRO A 231 16.42 2.29 20.51
N ASN A 232 16.39 3.61 20.26
CA ASN A 232 16.52 4.64 21.31
C ASN A 232 15.25 4.88 22.15
N LEU A 233 14.10 4.27 21.81
CA LEU A 233 12.85 4.42 22.56
C LEU A 233 12.73 3.49 23.80
N LEU A 234 13.74 2.63 24.04
CA LEU A 234 13.73 1.59 25.07
C LEU A 234 13.84 2.09 26.53
N THR A 235 14.08 3.39 26.76
CA THR A 235 14.25 3.93 28.13
C THR A 235 12.94 4.23 28.86
N THR A 236 11.78 4.02 28.24
CA THR A 236 10.49 4.31 28.88
C THR A 236 9.90 3.07 29.58
N SER A 237 9.65 3.19 30.89
CA SER A 237 9.24 2.11 31.79
C SER A 237 8.17 1.15 31.22
N LYS A 238 8.44 -0.15 31.29
CA LYS A 238 7.63 -1.28 30.79
C LYS A 238 6.13 -1.23 31.18
N LYS A 239 5.77 -0.53 32.27
CA LYS A 239 4.39 -0.37 32.75
C LYS A 239 3.55 0.61 31.91
N LYS A 240 4.15 1.67 31.33
CA LYS A 240 3.41 2.65 30.50
C LYS A 240 3.16 2.15 29.07
N ARG A 241 4.06 1.32 28.52
CA ARG A 241 3.88 0.66 27.21
C ARG A 241 2.69 -0.31 27.20
N LYS A 242 2.59 -1.20 28.19
CA LYS A 242 1.46 -2.15 28.30
C LYS A 242 0.08 -1.47 28.39
N LYS A 243 -0.02 -0.26 28.95
CA LYS A 243 -1.30 0.48 29.04
C LYS A 243 -1.67 1.14 27.70
N LYS A 244 -0.70 1.63 26.93
CA LYS A 244 -0.92 2.19 25.59
C LYS A 244 -1.20 1.11 24.54
N GLU A 245 -0.48 -0.02 24.58
CA GLU A 245 -0.74 -1.17 23.69
C GLU A 245 -2.14 -1.77 23.88
N LYS A 246 -2.63 -1.87 25.12
CA LYS A 246 -3.99 -2.37 25.39
C LYS A 246 -5.09 -1.44 24.88
N ILE A 247 -4.80 -0.13 24.80
CA ILE A 247 -5.74 0.85 24.27
C ILE A 247 -5.74 0.80 22.73
N MET A 248 -4.58 0.69 22.08
CA MET A 248 -4.50 0.55 20.61
C MET A 248 -5.05 -0.81 20.14
N LYS A 249 -4.77 -1.91 20.84
CA LYS A 249 -5.38 -3.23 20.54
C LYS A 249 -6.91 -3.25 20.72
N LYS A 250 -7.52 -2.31 21.44
CA LYS A 250 -8.99 -2.23 21.55
C LYS A 250 -9.65 -1.56 20.35
N TRP A 251 -8.90 -0.72 19.61
CA TRP A 251 -9.43 0.06 18.49
C TRP A 251 -9.11 -0.54 17.11
N ASP A 252 -8.10 -1.42 16.98
CA ASP A 252 -7.60 -1.90 15.68
C ASP A 252 -7.81 -3.41 15.38
N LEU A 253 -8.63 -4.15 16.14
CA LEU A 253 -8.97 -5.54 15.73
C LEU A 253 -10.16 -5.56 14.74
N PRO A 254 -10.01 -6.16 13.55
CA PRO A 254 -11.15 -6.62 12.78
C PRO A 254 -11.80 -7.80 13.51
N ARG A 255 -13.06 -7.66 13.90
CA ARG A 255 -13.92 -8.78 14.29
C ARG A 255 -14.21 -9.63 13.05
N SER A 256 -13.44 -10.71 12.83
CA SER A 256 -13.92 -12.00 12.31
C SER A 256 -12.72 -12.91 12.07
N SER A 257 -12.83 -14.16 12.50
CA SER A 257 -11.91 -15.26 12.25
C SER A 257 -11.79 -15.55 10.74
N GLU A 258 -10.87 -14.87 10.05
CA GLU A 258 -10.43 -15.33 8.74
C GLU A 258 -9.57 -16.57 8.92
N LYS A 259 -10.23 -17.74 8.86
CA LYS A 259 -9.58 -19.03 8.64
C LYS A 259 -8.59 -18.85 7.50
N ARG A 260 -7.30 -19.11 7.77
CA ARG A 260 -6.27 -19.18 6.73
C ARG A 260 -6.82 -20.06 5.61
N LYS A 261 -7.10 -19.47 4.44
CA LYS A 261 -7.60 -20.22 3.28
C LYS A 261 -6.60 -21.33 3.01
N LYS A 262 -7.04 -22.59 3.01
CA LYS A 262 -6.20 -23.72 2.61
C LYS A 262 -5.65 -23.40 1.21
N SER A 263 -4.39 -23.72 0.94
CA SER A 263 -3.82 -23.48 -0.39
C SER A 263 -4.69 -24.17 -1.44
N HIS A 264 -4.78 -23.60 -2.65
CA HIS A 264 -5.60 -24.18 -3.73
C HIS A 264 -5.23 -25.64 -4.01
N PHE A 265 -3.94 -25.97 -3.86
CA PHE A 265 -3.41 -27.34 -3.92
C PHE A 265 -4.02 -28.27 -2.86
N ALA A 266 -4.13 -27.81 -1.61
CA ALA A 266 -4.77 -28.59 -0.54
C ALA A 266 -6.26 -28.79 -0.80
N GLU A 267 -6.96 -27.79 -1.36
CA GLU A 267 -8.36 -27.94 -1.77
C GLU A 267 -8.52 -29.02 -2.85
N VAL A 268 -7.65 -29.05 -3.86
CA VAL A 268 -7.70 -30.05 -4.94
C VAL A 268 -7.44 -31.47 -4.43
N ILE A 269 -6.48 -31.67 -3.51
CA ILE A 269 -6.19 -32.98 -2.93
C ILE A 269 -7.35 -33.52 -2.08
N THR A 270 -8.07 -32.63 -1.40
CA THR A 270 -9.21 -32.99 -0.54
C THR A 270 -10.49 -33.31 -1.30
N ARG A 271 -10.55 -33.04 -2.61
CA ARG A 271 -11.70 -33.43 -3.44
C ARG A 271 -11.73 -34.94 -3.63
N ASN A 272 -12.92 -35.52 -3.57
CA ASN A 272 -13.12 -36.96 -3.77
C ASN A 272 -12.80 -37.33 -5.23
N LYS A 273 -11.89 -38.29 -5.43
CA LYS A 273 -11.40 -38.69 -6.76
C LYS A 273 -12.44 -39.56 -7.47
N PRO A 274 -12.72 -39.33 -8.77
CA PRO A 274 -13.54 -40.26 -9.55
C PRO A 274 -12.84 -41.62 -9.72
N VAL A 275 -13.60 -42.66 -10.00
CA VAL A 275 -13.06 -44.01 -10.22
C VAL A 275 -12.34 -44.04 -11.57
N PHE A 276 -11.08 -44.49 -11.59
CA PHE A 276 -10.26 -44.58 -12.80
C PHE A 276 -10.74 -45.70 -13.73
N ASN A 277 -10.94 -45.37 -15.02
CA ASN A 277 -11.28 -46.32 -16.07
C ASN A 277 -10.03 -46.64 -16.93
N PRO A 278 -9.54 -47.89 -16.95
CA PRO A 278 -8.26 -48.26 -17.58
C PRO A 278 -8.27 -48.26 -19.12
N ASN A 279 -9.43 -48.04 -19.75
CA ASN A 279 -9.56 -48.11 -21.21
C ASN A 279 -9.31 -46.77 -21.93
N GLU A 280 -9.35 -45.64 -21.21
CA GLU A 280 -9.38 -44.31 -21.84
C GLU A 280 -8.05 -43.56 -21.76
N LYS A 281 -7.28 -43.71 -20.66
CA LYS A 281 -6.02 -42.98 -20.42
C LYS A 281 -5.05 -43.86 -19.63
N SER A 282 -3.75 -43.65 -19.79
CA SER A 282 -2.78 -44.25 -18.87
C SER A 282 -2.98 -43.68 -17.47
N PHE A 283 -2.69 -44.48 -16.44
CA PHE A 283 -2.85 -44.07 -15.04
C PHE A 283 -2.10 -42.77 -14.73
N GLU A 284 -0.92 -42.61 -15.32
CA GLU A 284 -0.08 -41.42 -15.20
C GLU A 284 -0.74 -40.18 -15.82
N GLN A 285 -1.31 -40.29 -17.02
CA GLN A 285 -2.02 -39.18 -17.67
C GLN A 285 -3.26 -38.73 -16.90
N TYR A 286 -3.95 -39.66 -16.24
CA TYR A 286 -5.11 -39.36 -15.41
C TYR A 286 -4.74 -38.59 -14.14
N LEU A 287 -3.65 -38.99 -13.47
CA LEU A 287 -3.13 -38.26 -12.32
C LEU A 287 -2.65 -36.87 -12.74
N ASP A 288 -1.96 -36.78 -13.87
CA ASP A 288 -1.45 -35.51 -14.39
C ASP A 288 -2.57 -34.52 -14.75
N GLU A 289 -3.68 -34.99 -15.29
CA GLU A 289 -4.83 -34.15 -15.62
C GLU A 289 -5.55 -33.61 -14.37
N TYR A 290 -5.60 -34.40 -13.29
CA TYR A 290 -6.31 -34.03 -12.08
C TYR A 290 -5.47 -33.19 -11.10
N TYR A 291 -4.16 -33.46 -11.03
CA TYR A 291 -3.24 -32.78 -10.11
C TYR A 291 -2.45 -31.66 -10.77
N LYS A 292 -2.57 -31.43 -12.09
CA LYS A 292 -2.01 -30.22 -12.72
C LYS A 292 -2.73 -28.98 -12.20
N MET A 293 -1.95 -28.08 -11.62
CA MET A 293 -2.40 -26.74 -11.32
C MET A 293 -2.63 -25.96 -12.62
N ASP A 294 -3.66 -25.11 -12.66
CA ASP A 294 -4.00 -24.28 -13.82
C ASP A 294 -2.86 -23.31 -14.20
N TYR A 295 -2.05 -22.91 -13.20
CA TYR A 295 -0.85 -22.09 -13.34
C TYR A 295 0.14 -22.41 -12.22
N GLU A 296 1.43 -22.31 -12.53
CA GLU A 296 2.52 -22.48 -11.56
C GLU A 296 2.95 -21.12 -10.97
N ASP A 297 2.74 -20.04 -11.70
CA ASP A 297 3.09 -18.68 -11.29
C ASP A 297 2.08 -17.64 -11.82
N ILE A 298 1.95 -16.50 -11.13
CA ILE A 298 1.16 -15.34 -11.57
C ILE A 298 2.11 -14.15 -11.67
N ILE A 299 2.53 -13.84 -12.90
CA ILE A 299 3.35 -12.67 -13.18
C ILE A 299 2.41 -11.58 -13.74
N ASP A 300 2.35 -10.43 -13.06
CA ASP A 300 1.52 -9.29 -13.47
C ASP A 300 0.05 -9.64 -13.77
N ASP A 301 -0.60 -10.40 -12.87
CA ASP A 301 -2.00 -10.85 -12.97
C ASP A 301 -2.30 -11.80 -14.15
N ILE A 302 -1.28 -12.29 -14.88
CA ILE A 302 -1.43 -13.29 -15.95
C ILE A 302 -1.02 -14.67 -15.41
N PRO A 303 -1.92 -15.67 -15.41
CA PRO A 303 -1.57 -17.03 -15.01
C PRO A 303 -0.60 -17.65 -16.01
N CYS A 304 0.60 -18.03 -15.55
CA CYS A 304 1.66 -18.62 -16.37
C CYS A 304 1.87 -20.10 -16.01
N ARG A 305 2.03 -20.94 -17.04
CA ARG A 305 2.38 -22.37 -16.91
C ARG A 305 3.64 -22.66 -17.71
N PHE A 306 4.70 -23.09 -17.04
CA PHE A 306 5.92 -23.51 -17.70
C PHE A 306 5.68 -24.86 -18.41
N ARG A 307 6.25 -25.03 -19.61
CA ARG A 307 6.21 -26.31 -20.32
C ARG A 307 7.60 -26.93 -20.27
N TYR A 308 7.75 -27.95 -19.43
CA TYR A 308 8.97 -28.72 -19.35
C TYR A 308 9.13 -29.59 -20.61
N ARG A 309 10.36 -29.64 -21.14
CA ARG A 309 10.75 -30.59 -22.18
C ARG A 309 11.46 -31.75 -21.51
N GLN A 310 11.08 -32.98 -21.86
CA GLN A 310 11.79 -34.16 -21.37
C GLN A 310 13.18 -34.21 -22.01
N VAL A 311 14.22 -34.17 -21.19
CA VAL A 311 15.63 -34.29 -21.61
C VAL A 311 16.07 -35.74 -21.41
N ILE A 312 16.99 -36.22 -22.24
CA ILE A 312 17.60 -37.55 -22.09
C ILE A 312 18.37 -37.57 -20.77
N ALA A 313 18.18 -38.63 -19.97
CA ALA A 313 18.93 -38.80 -18.74
C ALA A 313 20.44 -38.91 -19.06
N ASN A 314 21.24 -38.04 -18.44
CA ASN A 314 22.70 -38.09 -18.52
C ASN A 314 23.23 -38.62 -17.21
N ASP A 315 23.53 -39.90 -17.17
CA ASP A 315 24.30 -40.49 -16.09
C ASP A 315 25.77 -40.17 -16.41
N PHE A 316 26.40 -39.31 -15.61
CA PHE A 316 27.79 -38.86 -15.80
C PHE A 316 28.83 -39.98 -15.58
N GLY A 317 28.46 -41.25 -15.76
CA GLY A 317 29.30 -42.42 -15.54
C GLY A 317 29.55 -42.75 -14.07
N LEU A 318 28.96 -42.02 -13.12
CA LEU A 318 29.04 -42.33 -11.69
C LEU A 318 27.98 -43.36 -11.31
N THR A 319 28.42 -44.39 -10.58
CA THR A 319 27.51 -45.31 -9.90
C THR A 319 27.09 -44.72 -8.56
N THR A 320 25.99 -45.23 -7.99
CA THR A 320 25.46 -44.78 -6.69
C THR A 320 26.46 -44.89 -5.53
N ASP A 321 27.52 -45.68 -5.70
CA ASP A 321 28.55 -45.92 -4.69
C ASP A 321 29.66 -44.85 -4.70
N GLU A 322 29.73 -44.02 -5.75
CA GLU A 322 30.75 -42.98 -5.95
C GLU A 322 30.22 -41.55 -5.70
N VAL A 323 28.94 -41.40 -5.35
CA VAL A 323 28.26 -40.11 -5.07
C VAL A 323 28.11 -39.84 -3.58
#